data_AF-A0A2T0KIV5-F1
#
_entry.id   AF-A0A2T0KIV5-F1
#
_cell.length_a   1.000
_cell.length_b   1.000
_cell.length_c   1.000
_cell.angle_alpha   90.00
_cell.angle_beta   90.00
_cell.angle_gamma   90.00
#
_symmetry.space_group_name_H-M   'P 1'
#
loop_
_entity.id
_entity.type
_entity.pdbx_description
1 polymer ?
#
loop_
_entity_poly.entity_id
_entity_poly.type
_entity_poly.pdbx_seq_one_letter_code
_entity_poly.pdbx_strand_id
1 'polypeptide(L)' 'MHWAAIEADLHSEYGIDVEDPGLMASRSWRWLQTRIVGLLSMPKSRLSLAMKPPPEHEPVPDE' A
#
# COMPACT_ATOMS: atom_id res chain seq x y z
N MET A 1 -5.42 7.00 7.62
CA MET A 1 -4.54 7.13 6.44
C MET A 1 -3.61 5.91 6.40
N HIS A 2 -3.43 5.27 5.24
CA HIS A 2 -2.69 3.99 5.10
C HIS A 2 -1.19 4.14 4.84
N TRP A 3 -0.57 5.23 5.30
CA TRP A 3 0.81 5.57 4.94
C TRP A 3 1.84 4.52 5.38
N ALA A 4 1.73 4.00 6.60
CA ALA A 4 2.63 2.94 7.08
C ALA A 4 2.57 1.65 6.23
N ALA A 5 1.41 1.32 5.65
CA ALA A 5 1.29 0.18 4.74
C ALA A 5 1.99 0.46 3.40
N ILE A 6 1.90 1.70 2.90
CA ILE A 6 2.60 2.15 1.70
C ILE A 6 4.12 2.06 1.92
N GLU A 7 4.64 2.61 3.01
CA GLU A 7 6.07 2.57 3.32
C GLU A 7 6.60 1.14 3.44
N ALA A 8 5.88 0.28 4.19
CA ALA A 8 6.27 -1.11 4.36
C ALA A 8 6.28 -1.89 3.04
N ASP A 9 5.29 -1.67 2.17
CA ASP A 9 5.23 -2.31 0.86
C ASP A 9 6.26 -1.73 -0.13
N LEU A 10 6.52 -0.42 -0.10
CA LEU A 10 7.60 0.20 -0.88
C LEU A 10 8.96 -0.39 -0.50
N HIS A 11 9.20 -0.61 0.80
CA HIS A 11 10.40 -1.26 1.28
C HIS A 11 10.44 -2.73 0.84
N SER A 12 9.39 -3.53 1.08
CA SER A 12 9.44 -4.98 0.84
C SER A 12 9.42 -5.36 -0.65
N GLU A 13 8.61 -4.68 -1.47
CA GLU A 13 8.42 -5.06 -2.88
C GLU A 13 9.42 -4.38 -3.82
N TYR A 14 9.93 -3.21 -3.45
CA TYR A 14 10.79 -2.40 -4.31
C TYR A 14 12.14 -2.03 -3.70
N GLY A 15 12.39 -2.32 -2.42
CA GLY A 15 13.60 -1.89 -1.72
C GLY A 15 13.69 -0.36 -1.58
N ILE A 16 12.55 0.33 -1.53
CA ILE A 16 12.47 1.78 -1.47
C ILE A 16 12.25 2.22 -0.02
N ASP A 17 13.18 2.99 0.51
CA ASP A 17 13.02 3.73 1.77
C ASP A 17 12.74 5.21 1.45
N VAL A 18 11.56 5.71 1.83
CA VAL A 18 11.15 7.10 1.56
C VAL A 18 11.85 8.12 2.46
N GLU A 19 12.45 7.66 3.55
CA GLU A 19 13.26 8.48 4.46
C GLU A 19 14.70 8.65 3.98
N ASP A 20 15.12 7.94 2.92
CA ASP A 20 16.46 8.06 2.35
C ASP A 20 16.73 9.49 1.87
N PRO A 21 17.71 10.21 2.49
CA PRO A 21 18.00 11.59 2.17
C PRO A 21 18.32 11.79 0.68
N GLY A 22 17.49 12.60 0.01
CA GLY A 22 17.70 12.96 -1.40
C GLY A 22 16.98 12.05 -2.40
N LEU A 23 16.38 10.92 -1.97
CA LEU A 23 15.56 10.09 -2.85
C LEU A 23 14.41 10.91 -3.46
N MET A 24 13.63 11.58 -2.62
CA MET A 24 12.50 12.43 -3.06
C MET A 24 12.93 13.70 -3.79
N ALA A 25 14.19 14.15 -3.65
CA ALA A 25 14.73 15.26 -4.43
C ALA A 25 15.15 14.84 -5.84
N SER A 26 15.60 13.58 -5.99
CA SER A 26 16.09 13.03 -7.26
C SER A 26 15.00 12.40 -8.14
N ARG A 27 13.82 12.12 -7.58
CA ARG A 27 12.71 11.45 -8.25
C ARG A 27 11.50 12.37 -8.34
N SER A 28 10.73 12.24 -9.42
CA SER A 28 9.50 13.01 -9.57
C SER A 28 8.38 12.43 -8.69
N TRP A 29 7.40 13.25 -8.34
CA TRP A 29 6.18 12.76 -7.68
C TRP A 29 5.50 11.64 -8.48
N ARG A 30 5.49 11.75 -9.80
CA ARG A 30 4.92 10.71 -10.68
C ARG A 30 5.63 9.36 -10.54
N TRP A 31 6.94 9.34 -10.28
CA TRP A 31 7.68 8.10 -10.03
C TRP A 31 7.16 7.37 -8.79
N LEU A 32 6.87 8.11 -7.71
CA LEU A 32 6.32 7.57 -6.47
C LEU A 32 4.86 7.14 -6.68
N GLN A 33 4.04 8.00 -7.29
CA GLN A 33 2.64 7.71 -7.57
C GLN A 33 2.45 6.40 -8.35
N THR A 34 3.25 6.16 -9.40
CA THR A 34 3.15 4.92 -10.19
C THR A 34 3.42 3.67 -9.36
N ARG A 35 4.31 3.74 -8.37
CA ARG A 35 4.60 2.62 -7.47
C ARG A 35 3.48 2.37 -6.48
N ILE A 36 2.94 3.43 -5.89
CA ILE A 36 1.77 3.33 -4.99
C ILE A 36 0.57 2.72 -5.73
N VAL A 37 0.31 3.14 -6.97
CA VAL A 37 -0.74 2.55 -7.81
C VAL A 37 -0.44 1.07 -8.12
N GLY A 38 0.82 0.73 -8.40
CA GLY A 38 1.24 -0.66 -8.58
C GLY A 38 0.95 -1.55 -7.37
N LEU A 39 1.17 -1.01 -6.15
CA LEU A 39 0.83 -1.71 -4.91
C LEU A 39 -0.67 -1.99 -4.79
N LEU A 40 -1.54 -1.07 -5.18
CA LEU A 40 -2.99 -1.30 -5.18
C LEU A 40 -3.40 -2.46 -6.11
N SER A 41 -2.71 -2.62 -7.24
CA SER A 41 -2.93 -3.71 -8.18
C SER A 41 -2.36 -5.06 -7.73
N MET A 42 -1.53 -5.09 -6.67
CA MET A 42 -0.94 -6.31 -6.14
C MET A 42 -1.85 -6.95 -5.08
N PRO A 43 -2.45 -8.13 -5.31
CA PRO A 43 -3.52 -8.67 -4.45
C PRO A 43 -3.14 -8.97 -2.99
N LYS A 44 -1.82 -9.07 -2.72
CA LYS A 44 -1.24 -9.43 -1.42
C LYS A 44 -0.46 -8.29 -0.75
N SER A 45 -0.39 -7.11 -1.37
CA SER A 45 0.24 -5.96 -0.72
C SER A 45 -0.60 -5.53 0.48
N ARG A 46 0.05 -4.98 1.51
CA ARG A 46 -0.65 -4.44 2.68
C ARG A 46 -1.60 -3.32 2.27
N LEU A 47 -1.19 -2.49 1.32
CA LEU A 47 -2.02 -1.42 0.78
C LEU A 47 -3.28 -1.97 0.10
N SER A 48 -3.16 -3.00 -0.75
CA SER A 48 -4.33 -3.60 -1.41
C SER A 48 -5.27 -4.25 -0.39
N LEU A 49 -4.74 -4.94 0.61
CA LEU A 49 -5.53 -5.55 1.68
C LEU A 49 -6.26 -4.50 2.53
N ALA A 50 -5.60 -3.39 2.86
CA ALA A 50 -6.19 -2.32 3.66
C ALA A 50 -7.33 -1.57 2.95
N MET A 51 -7.39 -1.65 1.62
CA MET A 51 -8.44 -1.05 0.79
C MET A 51 -9.62 -1.99 0.51
N LYS A 52 -9.52 -3.27 0.88
CA LYS A 52 -10.65 -4.21 0.73
C LYS A 52 -11.77 -3.80 1.69
N PRO A 53 -13.04 -3.89 1.26
CA PRO A 53 -14.15 -3.69 2.20
C PRO A 53 -14.04 -4.73 3.33
N PRO A 54 -14.53 -4.39 4.54
CA PRO A 54 -14.69 -5.39 5.59
C PRO A 54 -15.49 -6.57 5.03
N PRO A 55 -15.19 -7.81 5.45
CA PRO A 55 -16.03 -8.94 5.07
C PRO A 55 -17.47 -8.63 5.46
N GLU A 56 -18.42 -8.85 4.54
CA GLU A 56 -19.84 -8.76 4.86
C GLU A 56 -20.10 -9.68 6.06
N HIS A 57 -20.80 -9.16 7.08
CA HIS A 57 -21.21 -9.96 8.22
C HIS A 57 -22.00 -11.16 7.68
N GLU A 58 -21.48 -12.38 7.88
CA GLU A 58 -22.30 -13.58 7.70
C GLU A 58 -23.54 -13.42 8.60
N PRO A 59 -24.76 -13.66 8.08
CA PRO A 59 -25.94 -13.60 8.90
C PRO A 59 -25.76 -14.59 10.05
N VAL A 60 -25.86 -14.09 11.29
CA VAL A 60 -25.86 -14.94 12.47
C VAL A 60 -27.04 -15.91 12.32
N PRO A 61 -26.84 -17.24 12.40
CA PRO A 61 -27.94 -18.19 12.29
C PRO A 61 -28.96 -17.91 13.41
N ASP A 62 -30.24 -17.83 13.07
CA ASP A 62 -31.31 -17.74 14.05
C ASP A 62 -31.26 -18.99 14.97
N GLU A 63 -31.17 -18.78 16.28
CA GLU A 63 -31.20 -19.82 17.32
C GLU A 63 -32.58 -20.51 17.44
#